data_AF-A0A2P5WGZ4-F1
#
_entry.id   AF-A0A2P5WGZ4-F1
#
_cell.length_a   1.000
_cell.length_b   1.000
_cell.length_c   1.000
_cell.angle_alpha   90.00
_cell.angle_beta   90.00
_cell.angle_gamma   90.00
#
_symmetry.space_group_name_H-M   'P 1'
#
loop_
_entity.id
_entity.type
_entity.pdbx_description
1 polymer ?
#
loop_
_entity_poly.entity_id
_entity_poly.type
_entity_poly.pdbx_seq_one_letter_code
_entity_poly.pdbx_strand_id
1 'polypeptide(L)'
;MKIRYRRIEVESKVIEKVGEVIREIERAKHVEQVICALHSLAVLLFPIDSSLLSGSIDEHYKDQVIIAKVHAANERDDWWRAFYQGAAFPTLARVLLLDVASNWLTCFPLSAKKHIYDVFFVNGLSTEVVQVLVPHLQLTSSDVFDVNVVQSNVERLLVLCLLDNDGVFKMALDLAVSPHSEDTINERLKSVVSRVAHIVTSIPDKARLRAPPLLSSHLFFKQITIQLLIGMEERQAITDKSEMDVNLSFLGEIFSRIIRRGSSDVLLSEVTPQVLRHVRSCLSSNTDVFESNPESQFWLKIMEAITDSYTVERIAEQLLRQLATEHASDIEAYWVLWILFHQLLKSQSSVRSMFFDKFLLWKVFPVCCLQWILQFAVFECSPIKDSWTKGHETTNGLLDIVQRLAAVWSKRDFVQSAPLEQQAYITAALGLCLEKMSKEELDKTKDAMHSILQGVNCNFL
;
A
#
# COMPACT_ATOMS: atom_id res chain seq x y z
N MET A 1 -37.73 0.09 2.81
CA MET A 1 -38.39 1.41 2.62
C MET A 1 -38.18 2.35 3.82
N LYS A 2 -38.49 1.98 5.06
CA LYS A 2 -38.27 2.81 6.28
C LYS A 2 -36.82 3.24 6.53
N ILE A 3 -35.83 2.35 6.34
CA ILE A 3 -34.39 2.67 6.53
C ILE A 3 -33.91 3.73 5.54
N ARG A 4 -34.34 3.64 4.28
CA ARG A 4 -33.99 4.59 3.22
C ARG A 4 -34.60 5.97 3.50
N TYR A 5 -35.83 6.02 4.02
CA TYR A 5 -36.49 7.28 4.38
C TYR A 5 -35.79 7.99 5.54
N ARG A 6 -35.43 7.23 6.60
CA ARG A 6 -34.67 7.76 7.75
C ARG A 6 -33.31 8.30 7.33
N ARG A 7 -32.60 7.64 6.40
CA ARG A 7 -31.31 8.13 5.87
C ARG A 7 -31.44 9.47 5.15
N ILE A 8 -32.44 9.61 4.27
CA ILE A 8 -32.68 10.86 3.51
C ILE A 8 -33.05 12.01 4.46
N GLU A 9 -33.82 11.74 5.51
CA GLU A 9 -34.20 12.73 6.52
C GLU A 9 -32.98 13.23 7.31
N VAL A 10 -32.08 12.33 7.74
CA VAL A 10 -30.84 12.70 8.44
C VAL A 10 -29.91 13.48 7.51
N GLU A 11 -29.72 13.04 6.27
CA GLU A 11 -28.92 13.77 5.27
C GLU A 11 -29.44 15.21 5.06
N SER A 12 -30.76 15.39 4.98
CA SER A 12 -31.37 16.72 4.82
C SER A 12 -31.10 17.62 6.03
N LYS A 13 -31.25 17.10 7.26
CA LYS A 13 -30.97 17.84 8.50
C LYS A 13 -29.50 18.22 8.62
N VAL A 14 -28.59 17.33 8.23
CA VAL A 14 -27.15 17.60 8.23
C VAL A 14 -26.81 18.73 7.26
N ILE A 15 -27.35 18.69 6.03
CA ILE A 15 -27.13 19.74 5.03
C ILE A 15 -27.67 21.09 5.52
N GLU A 16 -28.87 21.11 6.11
CA GLU A 16 -29.45 22.32 6.68
C GLU A 16 -28.55 22.90 7.79
N LYS A 17 -28.07 22.05 8.71
CA LYS A 17 -27.18 22.48 9.78
C LYS A 17 -25.84 23.00 9.26
N VAL A 18 -25.26 22.37 8.25
CA VAL A 18 -24.05 22.88 7.58
C VAL A 18 -24.32 24.23 6.92
N GLY A 19 -25.46 24.41 6.26
CA GLY A 19 -25.85 25.69 5.68
C GLY A 19 -26.04 26.80 6.71
N GLU A 20 -26.58 26.48 7.89
CA GLU A 20 -26.65 27.40 9.02
C GLU A 20 -25.26 27.84 9.48
N VAL A 21 -24.36 26.88 9.71
CA VAL A 21 -22.98 27.14 10.16
C VAL A 21 -22.22 28.01 9.16
N ILE A 22 -22.34 27.73 7.86
CA ILE A 22 -21.70 28.54 6.82
C ILE A 22 -22.20 29.98 6.85
N ARG A 23 -23.52 30.21 6.96
CA ARG A 23 -24.08 31.56 7.06
C ARG A 23 -23.59 32.32 8.30
N GLU A 24 -23.40 31.63 9.42
CA GLU A 24 -22.88 32.26 10.64
C GLU A 24 -21.38 32.59 10.52
N ILE A 25 -20.59 31.77 9.83
CA ILE A 25 -19.19 32.08 9.49
C ILE A 25 -19.12 33.31 8.57
N GLU A 26 -19.96 33.36 7.53
CA GLU A 26 -19.99 34.49 6.58
C GLU A 26 -20.39 35.82 7.27
N ARG A 27 -21.19 35.77 8.33
CA ARG A 27 -21.64 36.94 9.11
C ARG A 27 -20.71 37.31 10.27
N ALA A 28 -19.74 36.45 10.58
CA ALA A 28 -18.88 36.62 11.73
C ALA A 28 -18.01 37.88 11.58
N LYS A 29 -17.87 38.60 12.69
CA LYS A 29 -16.97 39.76 12.83
C LYS A 29 -15.78 39.46 13.74
N HIS A 30 -15.91 38.42 14.56
CA HIS A 30 -14.93 38.01 15.56
C HIS A 30 -14.63 36.52 15.43
N VAL A 31 -13.39 36.12 15.74
CA VAL A 31 -12.93 34.73 15.62
C VAL A 31 -13.72 33.79 16.52
N GLU A 32 -14.16 34.26 17.69
CA GLU A 32 -14.97 33.52 18.65
C GLU A 32 -16.31 33.10 18.05
N GLN A 33 -16.91 33.92 17.18
CA GLN A 33 -18.17 33.60 16.51
C GLN A 33 -17.98 32.45 15.51
N VAL A 34 -16.86 32.46 14.77
CA VAL A 34 -16.49 31.36 13.87
C VAL A 34 -16.25 30.07 14.66
N ILE A 35 -15.55 30.17 15.80
CA ILE A 35 -15.31 29.02 16.69
C ILE A 35 -16.63 28.46 17.23
N CYS A 36 -17.55 29.30 17.70
CA CYS A 36 -18.87 28.89 18.17
C CYS A 36 -19.72 28.26 17.06
N ALA A 37 -19.71 28.82 15.86
CA ALA A 37 -20.42 28.27 14.71
C ALA A 37 -19.92 26.86 14.38
N LEU A 38 -18.60 26.68 14.28
CA LEU A 38 -17.98 25.37 14.02
C LEU A 38 -18.22 24.38 15.16
N HIS A 39 -18.11 24.83 16.42
CA HIS A 39 -18.39 24.02 17.60
C HIS A 39 -19.82 23.48 17.61
N SER A 40 -20.80 24.30 17.24
CA SER A 40 -22.22 23.91 17.19
C SER A 40 -22.50 22.73 16.24
N LEU A 41 -21.65 22.54 15.22
CA LEU A 41 -21.70 21.37 14.34
C LEU A 41 -20.82 20.24 14.86
N ALA A 42 -19.61 20.55 15.33
CA ALA A 42 -18.63 19.56 15.74
C ALA A 42 -19.15 18.68 16.90
N VAL A 43 -19.88 19.26 17.86
CA VAL A 43 -20.49 18.51 18.99
C VAL A 43 -21.58 17.53 18.55
N LEU A 44 -22.22 17.77 17.41
CA LEU A 44 -23.21 16.86 16.83
C LEU A 44 -22.58 15.66 16.13
N LEU A 45 -21.31 15.78 15.71
CA LEU A 45 -20.59 14.78 14.91
C LEU A 45 -19.53 14.02 15.72
N PHE A 46 -18.96 14.63 16.75
CA PHE A 46 -17.83 14.08 17.49
C PHE A 46 -18.05 14.16 19.01
N PRO A 47 -17.44 13.26 19.80
CA PRO A 47 -17.45 13.32 21.26
C PRO A 47 -16.49 14.42 21.76
N ILE A 48 -16.86 15.69 21.59
CA ILE A 48 -16.03 16.83 22.01
C ILE A 48 -16.34 17.19 23.46
N ASP A 49 -15.28 17.30 24.26
CA ASP A 49 -15.36 17.92 25.57
C ASP A 49 -15.27 19.45 25.43
N SER A 50 -16.44 20.10 25.51
CA SER A 50 -16.57 21.57 25.44
C SER A 50 -15.73 22.30 26.50
N SER A 51 -15.37 21.65 27.61
CA SER A 51 -14.54 22.26 28.66
C SER A 51 -13.12 22.59 28.17
N LEU A 52 -12.61 21.86 27.17
CA LEU A 52 -11.30 22.09 26.56
C LEU A 52 -11.19 23.43 25.83
N LEU A 53 -12.33 24.06 25.54
CA LEU A 53 -12.42 25.38 24.90
C LEU A 53 -12.67 26.52 25.88
N SER A 54 -13.06 26.21 27.12
CA SER A 54 -13.49 27.21 28.11
C SER A 54 -12.39 28.20 28.53
N GLY A 55 -11.12 27.83 28.39
CA GLY A 55 -9.97 28.71 28.61
C GLY A 55 -9.50 29.46 27.36
N SER A 56 -10.11 29.20 26.20
CA SER A 56 -9.70 29.74 24.89
C SER A 56 -10.72 30.72 24.29
N ILE A 57 -11.86 30.92 24.95
CA ILE A 57 -12.98 31.72 24.46
C ILE A 57 -13.43 32.67 25.58
N ASP A 58 -13.80 33.91 25.20
CA ASP A 58 -14.31 34.93 26.11
C ASP A 58 -15.61 34.48 26.82
N GLU A 59 -15.82 34.94 28.05
CA GLU A 59 -16.94 34.54 28.92
C GLU A 59 -18.30 34.67 28.25
N HIS A 60 -18.50 35.71 27.44
CA HIS A 60 -19.76 35.96 26.72
C HIS A 60 -20.16 34.85 25.72
N TYR A 61 -19.20 34.03 25.29
CA TYR A 61 -19.43 32.95 24.32
C TYR A 61 -19.36 31.55 24.96
N LYS A 62 -18.92 31.45 26.23
CA LYS A 62 -18.83 30.17 26.96
C LYS A 62 -20.18 29.51 27.13
N ASP A 63 -21.22 30.29 27.40
CA ASP A 63 -22.58 29.76 27.57
C ASP A 63 -23.09 29.08 26.30
N GLN A 64 -22.77 29.59 25.11
CA GLN A 64 -23.16 28.99 23.84
C GLN A 64 -22.47 27.65 23.58
N VAL A 65 -21.21 27.53 23.99
CA VAL A 65 -20.38 26.32 23.88
C VAL A 65 -20.80 25.24 24.88
N ILE A 66 -21.27 25.64 26.07
CA ILE A 66 -21.71 24.73 27.13
C ILE A 66 -23.14 24.24 26.90
N ILE A 67 -24.03 25.08 26.35
CA ILE A 67 -25.45 24.76 26.12
C ILE A 67 -25.67 23.97 24.81
N ALA A 68 -24.65 23.86 23.96
CA ALA A 68 -24.77 23.18 22.66
C ALA A 68 -25.34 21.76 22.81
N LYS A 69 -26.38 21.46 22.01
CA LYS A 69 -27.06 20.16 22.03
C LYS A 69 -26.08 19.05 21.64
N VAL A 70 -25.93 18.05 22.50
CA VAL A 70 -25.12 16.85 22.24
C VAL A 70 -26.03 15.70 21.83
N HIS A 71 -25.77 15.07 20.68
CA HIS A 71 -26.47 13.86 20.29
C HIS A 71 -26.04 12.64 21.12
N ALA A 72 -26.96 11.70 21.32
CA ALA A 72 -26.63 10.37 21.81
C ALA A 72 -25.71 9.64 20.80
N ALA A 73 -24.93 8.65 21.26
CA ALA A 73 -23.88 8.03 20.44
C ALA A 73 -24.41 7.45 19.10
N ASN A 74 -25.56 6.77 19.12
CA ASN A 74 -26.19 6.21 17.92
C ASN A 74 -26.67 7.27 16.92
N GLU A 75 -27.22 8.39 17.40
CA GLU A 75 -27.65 9.51 16.57
C GLU A 75 -26.44 10.25 15.96
N ARG A 76 -25.35 10.36 16.75
CA ARG A 76 -24.08 10.93 16.29
C ARG A 76 -23.50 10.12 15.14
N ASP A 77 -23.50 8.79 15.22
CA ASP A 77 -22.99 7.93 14.15
C ASP A 77 -23.81 8.06 12.85
N ASP A 78 -25.14 8.16 12.97
CA ASP A 78 -26.02 8.38 11.82
C ASP A 78 -25.73 9.75 11.15
N TRP A 79 -25.55 10.81 11.96
CA TRP A 79 -25.18 12.14 11.48
C TRP A 79 -23.78 12.16 10.86
N TRP A 80 -22.80 11.51 11.49
CA TRP A 80 -21.42 11.41 11.00
C TRP A 80 -21.38 10.73 9.64
N ARG A 81 -22.07 9.59 9.47
CA ARG A 81 -22.14 8.89 8.18
C ARG A 81 -22.81 9.75 7.11
N ALA A 82 -23.93 10.40 7.43
CA ALA A 82 -24.64 11.29 6.51
C ALA A 82 -23.80 12.52 6.13
N PHE A 83 -22.98 13.04 7.04
CA PHE A 83 -22.10 14.18 6.81
C PHE A 83 -20.97 13.84 5.83
N TYR A 84 -20.21 12.76 6.08
CA TYR A 84 -19.05 12.41 5.25
C TYR A 84 -19.40 11.70 3.95
N GLN A 85 -20.45 10.87 3.92
CA GLN A 85 -20.87 10.16 2.71
C GLN A 85 -21.80 11.00 1.81
N GLY A 86 -22.19 12.20 2.27
CA GLY A 86 -23.09 13.11 1.58
C GLY A 86 -22.39 14.36 1.04
N ALA A 87 -23.18 15.31 0.52
CA ALA A 87 -22.66 16.59 0.01
C ALA A 87 -22.24 17.59 1.11
N ALA A 88 -22.56 17.30 2.37
CA ALA A 88 -22.38 18.20 3.49
C ALA A 88 -20.88 18.43 3.81
N PHE A 89 -20.10 17.35 3.96
CA PHE A 89 -18.66 17.46 4.20
C PHE A 89 -17.90 18.20 3.09
N PRO A 90 -17.98 17.84 1.79
CA PRO A 90 -17.24 18.55 0.76
C PRO A 90 -17.65 20.03 0.67
N THR A 91 -18.91 20.37 0.96
CA THR A 91 -19.37 21.76 1.01
C THR A 91 -18.74 22.52 2.17
N LEU A 92 -18.80 21.98 3.40
CA LEU A 92 -18.18 22.60 4.57
C LEU A 92 -16.66 22.69 4.41
N ALA A 93 -16.02 21.63 3.95
CA ALA A 93 -14.57 21.57 3.81
C ALA A 93 -14.04 22.61 2.81
N ARG A 94 -14.79 22.94 1.75
CA ARG A 94 -14.42 24.07 0.88
C ARG A 94 -14.43 25.41 1.63
N VAL A 95 -15.44 25.65 2.48
CA VAL A 95 -15.49 26.86 3.33
C VAL A 95 -14.35 26.85 4.36
N LEU A 96 -14.09 25.70 5.00
CA LEU A 96 -12.98 25.56 5.94
C LEU A 96 -11.62 25.87 5.28
N LEU A 97 -11.38 25.32 4.10
CA LEU A 97 -10.10 25.45 3.42
C LEU A 97 -9.90 26.79 2.72
N LEU A 98 -10.95 27.39 2.15
CA LEU A 98 -10.81 28.64 1.37
C LEU A 98 -11.09 29.88 2.19
N ASP A 99 -12.12 29.88 3.03
CA ASP A 99 -12.52 31.04 3.83
C ASP A 99 -11.89 31.00 5.23
N VAL A 100 -12.18 29.95 6.01
CA VAL A 100 -11.69 29.87 7.41
C VAL A 100 -10.18 29.84 7.48
N ALA A 101 -9.51 29.04 6.64
CA ALA A 101 -8.05 28.97 6.63
C ALA A 101 -7.39 30.32 6.29
N SER A 102 -7.96 31.06 5.33
CA SER A 102 -7.39 32.31 4.84
C SER A 102 -7.65 33.48 5.80
N ASN A 103 -8.85 33.55 6.38
CA ASN A 103 -9.32 34.75 7.08
C ASN A 103 -9.28 34.64 8.60
N TRP A 104 -9.36 33.42 9.15
CA TRP A 104 -9.64 33.23 10.57
C TRP A 104 -8.64 32.32 11.29
N LEU A 105 -8.09 31.31 10.61
CA LEU A 105 -7.35 30.23 11.25
C LEU A 105 -6.06 30.68 11.95
N THR A 106 -5.43 31.77 11.51
CA THR A 106 -4.26 32.37 12.20
C THR A 106 -4.62 32.97 13.55
N CYS A 107 -5.88 33.33 13.77
CA CYS A 107 -6.40 33.87 15.02
C CYS A 107 -6.94 32.78 15.96
N PHE A 108 -7.02 31.52 15.52
CA PHE A 108 -7.53 30.44 16.35
C PHE A 108 -6.54 30.12 17.48
N PRO A 109 -6.99 30.06 18.74
CA PRO A 109 -6.23 29.42 19.81
C PRO A 109 -5.88 27.98 19.44
N LEU A 110 -4.74 27.48 19.92
CA LEU A 110 -4.28 26.12 19.62
C LEU A 110 -5.33 25.05 19.95
N SER A 111 -6.03 25.21 21.08
CA SER A 111 -7.11 24.30 21.49
C SER A 111 -8.26 24.31 20.48
N ALA A 112 -8.74 25.49 20.06
CA ALA A 112 -9.81 25.61 19.08
C ALA A 112 -9.39 25.06 17.71
N LYS A 113 -8.16 25.33 17.28
CA LYS A 113 -7.62 24.74 16.04
C LYS A 113 -7.64 23.22 16.07
N LYS A 114 -7.16 22.62 17.16
CA LYS A 114 -7.10 21.15 17.30
C LYS A 114 -8.49 20.51 17.44
N HIS A 115 -9.33 21.05 18.32
CA HIS A 115 -10.57 20.38 18.73
C HIS A 115 -11.80 20.80 17.91
N ILE A 116 -11.72 21.88 17.15
CA ILE A 116 -12.87 22.43 16.40
C ILE A 116 -12.60 22.55 14.92
N TYR A 117 -11.41 22.93 14.49
CA TYR A 117 -11.08 22.97 13.06
C TYR A 117 -10.55 21.62 12.55
N ASP A 118 -9.48 21.11 13.16
CA ASP A 118 -8.79 19.90 12.68
C ASP A 118 -9.65 18.64 12.83
N VAL A 119 -10.58 18.61 13.80
CA VAL A 119 -11.44 17.45 14.09
C VAL A 119 -12.27 17.00 12.89
N PHE A 120 -12.70 17.93 12.01
CA PHE A 120 -13.44 17.62 10.78
C PHE A 120 -12.62 16.88 9.73
N PHE A 121 -11.30 16.84 9.87
CA PHE A 121 -10.41 16.12 8.98
C PHE A 121 -9.79 14.90 9.67
N VAL A 122 -9.37 15.04 10.94
CA VAL A 122 -8.69 13.99 11.72
C VAL A 122 -9.62 12.85 12.11
N ASN A 123 -10.85 13.18 12.54
CA ASN A 123 -11.86 12.20 12.94
C ASN A 123 -12.88 11.93 11.83
N GLY A 124 -12.53 12.29 10.59
CA GLY A 124 -13.37 12.10 9.41
C GLY A 124 -13.11 10.80 8.68
N LEU A 125 -13.93 10.53 7.66
CA LEU A 125 -13.75 9.40 6.78
C LEU A 125 -12.53 9.64 5.89
N SER A 126 -11.42 8.93 6.13
CA SER A 126 -10.11 9.22 5.51
C SER A 126 -10.18 9.26 3.98
N THR A 127 -10.95 8.35 3.39
CA THR A 127 -11.17 8.28 1.93
C THR A 127 -11.81 9.55 1.36
N GLU A 128 -12.72 10.19 2.09
CA GLU A 128 -13.37 11.44 1.67
C GLU A 128 -12.50 12.66 1.98
N VAL A 129 -11.82 12.66 3.13
CA VAL A 129 -10.89 13.72 3.54
C VAL A 129 -9.79 13.91 2.49
N VAL A 130 -9.16 12.83 2.03
CA VAL A 130 -8.08 12.93 1.04
C VAL A 130 -8.58 13.41 -0.33
N GLN A 131 -9.80 13.03 -0.72
CA GLN A 131 -10.45 13.47 -1.96
C GLN A 131 -10.70 14.99 -1.96
N VAL A 132 -10.94 15.59 -0.80
CA VAL A 132 -11.12 17.04 -0.66
C VAL A 132 -9.80 17.79 -0.51
N LEU A 133 -8.86 17.28 0.29
CA LEU A 133 -7.59 17.99 0.57
C LEU A 133 -6.68 18.05 -0.66
N VAL A 134 -6.46 16.93 -1.35
CA VAL A 134 -5.42 16.84 -2.39
C VAL A 134 -5.62 17.79 -3.58
N PRO A 135 -6.85 18.04 -4.09
CA PRO A 135 -7.07 19.05 -5.13
C PRO A 135 -6.57 20.45 -4.76
N HIS A 136 -6.54 20.80 -3.47
CA HIS A 136 -6.14 22.12 -3.00
C HIS A 136 -4.61 22.27 -2.87
N LEU A 137 -3.81 21.22 -3.11
CA LEU A 137 -2.34 21.33 -3.18
C LEU A 137 -1.86 22.11 -4.40
N GLN A 138 -2.62 22.10 -5.50
CA GLN A 138 -2.26 22.73 -6.78
C GLN A 138 -3.23 23.86 -7.16
N LEU A 139 -3.82 24.54 -6.18
CA LEU A 139 -4.60 25.76 -6.42
C LEU A 139 -3.79 26.75 -7.27
N THR A 140 -4.38 27.17 -8.39
CA THR A 140 -3.86 28.28 -9.18
C THR A 140 -4.27 29.59 -8.53
N SER A 141 -3.40 30.59 -8.60
CA SER A 141 -3.65 31.92 -8.03
C SER A 141 -4.98 32.49 -8.55
N SER A 142 -5.94 32.66 -7.65
CA SER A 142 -7.13 33.48 -7.87
C SER A 142 -7.03 34.70 -6.96
N ASP A 143 -7.40 35.88 -7.44
CA ASP A 143 -7.28 37.16 -6.73
C ASP A 143 -8.05 37.26 -5.38
N VAL A 144 -8.80 36.21 -5.01
CA VAL A 144 -9.75 36.22 -3.88
C VAL A 144 -9.17 35.61 -2.59
N PHE A 145 -8.18 34.72 -2.67
CA PHE A 145 -7.67 33.99 -1.49
C PHE A 145 -6.14 33.92 -1.47
N ASP A 146 -5.55 33.94 -0.27
CA ASP A 146 -4.11 33.67 -0.11
C ASP A 146 -3.84 32.17 -0.33
N VAL A 147 -3.56 31.83 -1.58
CA VAL A 147 -3.26 30.46 -2.01
C VAL A 147 -2.13 29.84 -1.19
N ASN A 148 -1.17 30.61 -0.70
CA ASN A 148 -0.08 30.07 0.10
C ASN A 148 -0.53 29.60 1.47
N VAL A 149 -1.45 30.34 2.11
CA VAL A 149 -2.04 29.98 3.41
C VAL A 149 -2.89 28.72 3.27
N VAL A 150 -3.72 28.65 2.22
CA VAL A 150 -4.54 27.48 1.93
C VAL A 150 -3.66 26.24 1.69
N GLN A 151 -2.70 26.32 0.78
CA GLN A 151 -1.79 25.21 0.49
C GLN A 151 -1.00 24.78 1.74
N SER A 152 -0.49 25.73 2.53
CA SER A 152 0.23 25.42 3.77
C SER A 152 -0.65 24.71 4.79
N ASN A 153 -1.93 25.11 4.89
CA ASN A 153 -2.86 24.45 5.79
C ASN A 153 -3.23 23.05 5.28
N VAL A 154 -3.41 22.87 3.97
CA VAL A 154 -3.67 21.56 3.35
C VAL A 154 -2.49 20.61 3.57
N GLU A 155 -1.26 21.07 3.35
CA GLU A 155 -0.04 20.30 3.61
C GLU A 155 0.02 19.84 5.08
N ARG A 156 -0.26 20.75 6.02
CA ARG A 156 -0.32 20.43 7.45
C ARG A 156 -1.42 19.40 7.76
N LEU A 157 -2.60 19.55 7.19
CA LEU A 157 -3.71 18.61 7.39
C LEU A 157 -3.41 17.24 6.78
N LEU A 158 -2.73 17.16 5.64
CA LEU A 158 -2.33 15.88 5.05
C LEU A 158 -1.34 15.13 5.94
N VAL A 159 -0.34 15.81 6.51
CA VAL A 159 0.55 15.22 7.51
C VAL A 159 -0.25 14.73 8.71
N LEU A 160 -1.08 15.60 9.28
CA LEU A 160 -1.85 15.29 10.48
C LEU A 160 -2.81 14.11 10.27
N CYS A 161 -3.56 14.09 9.16
CA CYS A 161 -4.57 13.08 8.88
C CYS A 161 -3.96 11.76 8.39
N LEU A 162 -2.99 11.83 7.48
CA LEU A 162 -2.47 10.62 6.83
C LEU A 162 -1.35 9.96 7.61
N LEU A 163 -0.45 10.75 8.19
CA LEU A 163 0.80 10.26 8.78
C LEU A 163 0.70 10.20 10.31
N ASP A 164 0.23 11.27 10.96
CA ASP A 164 0.16 11.32 12.43
C ASP A 164 -1.04 10.54 13.01
N ASN A 165 -2.05 10.25 12.19
CA ASN A 165 -3.31 9.62 12.61
C ASN A 165 -3.66 8.36 11.81
N ASP A 166 -2.65 7.72 11.22
CA ASP A 166 -2.80 6.48 10.48
C ASP A 166 -3.91 6.51 9.40
N GLY A 167 -4.03 7.62 8.67
CA GLY A 167 -5.10 7.82 7.69
C GLY A 167 -5.11 6.80 6.55
N VAL A 168 -3.95 6.44 5.96
CA VAL A 168 -3.87 5.46 4.86
C VAL A 168 -4.33 4.06 5.29
N PHE A 169 -3.93 3.59 6.46
CA PHE A 169 -4.41 2.35 7.04
C PHE A 169 -5.90 2.39 7.36
N LYS A 170 -6.41 3.50 7.92
CA LYS A 170 -7.85 3.71 8.09
C LYS A 170 -8.61 3.63 6.76
N MET A 171 -8.07 4.13 5.65
CA MET A 171 -8.69 3.95 4.32
C MET A 171 -8.78 2.47 3.93
N ALA A 172 -7.78 1.66 4.26
CA ALA A 172 -7.83 0.23 3.99
C ALA A 172 -8.95 -0.47 4.78
N LEU A 173 -9.25 0.00 5.99
CA LEU A 173 -10.39 -0.46 6.80
C LEU A 173 -11.73 0.05 6.24
N ASP A 174 -11.80 1.34 5.89
CA ASP A 174 -13.01 1.98 5.35
C ASP A 174 -13.48 1.32 4.03
N LEU A 175 -12.53 0.80 3.25
CA LEU A 175 -12.75 0.14 1.97
C LEU A 175 -12.98 -1.37 2.12
N ALA A 176 -12.87 -1.95 3.32
CA ALA A 176 -13.12 -3.37 3.54
C ALA A 176 -14.58 -3.71 3.21
N VAL A 177 -14.80 -4.83 2.53
CA VAL A 177 -16.13 -5.26 2.09
C VAL A 177 -16.59 -6.45 2.90
N SER A 178 -17.84 -6.39 3.37
CA SER A 178 -18.55 -7.55 3.92
C SER A 178 -18.79 -8.58 2.80
N PRO A 179 -18.55 -9.89 3.04
CA PRO A 179 -18.51 -10.96 2.03
C PRO A 179 -19.84 -11.25 1.29
N HIS A 180 -20.86 -10.41 1.44
CA HIS A 180 -22.19 -10.59 0.85
C HIS A 180 -22.56 -9.58 -0.24
N SER A 181 -21.60 -8.86 -0.84
CA SER A 181 -21.92 -7.87 -1.88
C SER A 181 -21.87 -8.42 -3.31
N GLU A 182 -22.97 -8.25 -4.06
CA GLU A 182 -23.15 -8.60 -5.48
C GLU A 182 -22.05 -8.06 -6.42
N ASP A 183 -21.82 -8.75 -7.55
CA ASP A 183 -20.74 -8.48 -8.52
C ASP A 183 -20.66 -7.02 -9.03
N THR A 184 -21.79 -6.32 -9.14
CA THR A 184 -21.83 -4.91 -9.59
C THR A 184 -21.22 -3.95 -8.55
N ILE A 185 -21.26 -4.31 -7.26
CA ILE A 185 -20.66 -3.54 -6.17
C ILE A 185 -19.13 -3.68 -6.22
N ASN A 186 -18.63 -4.82 -6.70
CA ASN A 186 -17.20 -5.11 -6.80
C ASN A 186 -16.48 -4.23 -7.84
N GLU A 187 -17.08 -3.98 -9.01
CA GLU A 187 -16.48 -3.08 -10.02
C GLU A 187 -16.41 -1.62 -9.55
N ARG A 188 -17.48 -1.13 -8.93
CA ARG A 188 -17.51 0.22 -8.37
C ARG A 188 -16.48 0.39 -7.25
N LEU A 189 -16.34 -0.61 -6.39
CA LEU A 189 -15.33 -0.61 -5.33
C LEU A 189 -13.92 -0.60 -5.93
N LYS A 190 -13.62 -1.45 -6.93
CA LYS A 190 -12.32 -1.45 -7.62
C LYS A 190 -11.97 -0.07 -8.19
N SER A 191 -12.95 0.61 -8.79
CA SER A 191 -12.78 1.99 -9.28
C SER A 191 -12.47 2.98 -8.14
N VAL A 192 -13.17 2.88 -7.01
CA VAL A 192 -12.92 3.72 -5.83
C VAL A 192 -11.53 3.44 -5.24
N VAL A 193 -11.17 2.18 -5.05
CA VAL A 193 -9.86 1.73 -4.55
C VAL A 193 -8.74 2.32 -5.41
N SER A 194 -8.79 2.13 -6.73
CA SER A 194 -7.77 2.66 -7.64
C SER A 194 -7.70 4.19 -7.62
N ARG A 195 -8.86 4.87 -7.56
CA ARG A 195 -8.92 6.33 -7.47
C ARG A 195 -8.30 6.85 -6.17
N VAL A 196 -8.67 6.31 -5.02
CA VAL A 196 -8.15 6.75 -3.71
C VAL A 196 -6.64 6.48 -3.62
N ALA A 197 -6.19 5.30 -4.04
CA ALA A 197 -4.77 4.98 -4.05
C ALA A 197 -3.97 5.91 -4.99
N HIS A 198 -4.52 6.26 -6.15
CA HIS A 198 -3.93 7.27 -7.04
C HIS A 198 -3.80 8.63 -6.35
N ILE A 199 -4.87 9.10 -5.70
CA ILE A 199 -4.90 10.39 -5.00
C ILE A 199 -3.80 10.41 -3.92
N VAL A 200 -3.79 9.42 -3.02
CA VAL A 200 -2.82 9.31 -1.92
C VAL A 200 -1.38 9.30 -2.46
N THR A 201 -1.10 8.43 -3.43
CA THR A 201 0.27 8.30 -3.95
C THR A 201 0.71 9.48 -4.81
N SER A 202 -0.20 10.34 -5.26
CA SER A 202 0.11 11.58 -5.99
C SER A 202 0.46 12.77 -5.09
N ILE A 203 0.34 12.64 -3.76
CA ILE A 203 0.58 13.74 -2.82
C ILE A 203 2.00 14.31 -2.94
N PRO A 204 3.07 13.49 -2.96
CA PRO A 204 4.42 14.02 -3.08
C PRO A 204 4.67 14.78 -4.39
N ASP A 205 4.01 14.37 -5.48
CA ASP A 205 4.11 15.02 -6.79
C ASP A 205 3.42 16.40 -6.80
N LYS A 206 2.47 16.60 -5.89
CA LYS A 206 1.64 17.81 -5.78
C LYS A 206 2.10 18.75 -4.66
N ALA A 207 2.89 18.26 -3.72
CA ALA A 207 3.46 19.07 -2.65
C ALA A 207 4.44 20.11 -3.23
N ARG A 208 4.39 21.35 -2.74
CA ARG A 208 5.29 22.41 -3.22
C ARG A 208 6.68 22.27 -2.58
N LEU A 209 7.66 22.99 -3.10
CA LEU A 209 9.04 22.99 -2.57
C LEU A 209 9.16 23.39 -1.09
N ARG A 210 8.21 24.18 -0.57
CA ARG A 210 8.15 24.63 0.83
C ARG A 210 7.27 23.74 1.72
N ALA A 211 6.74 22.63 1.19
CA ALA A 211 5.95 21.70 1.96
C ALA A 211 6.76 21.07 3.11
N PRO A 212 6.11 20.57 4.16
CA PRO A 212 6.77 19.79 5.19
C PRO A 212 7.60 18.65 4.58
N PRO A 213 8.82 18.36 5.09
CA PRO A 213 9.67 17.28 4.56
C PRO A 213 8.98 15.91 4.53
N LEU A 214 8.04 15.67 5.44
CA LEU A 214 7.23 14.45 5.49
C LEU A 214 6.38 14.21 4.24
N LEU A 215 6.11 15.25 3.44
CA LEU A 215 5.43 15.13 2.14
C LEU A 215 6.40 14.91 0.97
N SER A 216 7.71 14.88 1.19
CA SER A 216 8.67 14.45 0.17
C SER A 216 8.42 12.98 -0.19
N SER A 217 8.65 12.62 -1.46
CA SER A 217 8.38 11.27 -1.97
C SER A 217 9.00 10.17 -1.09
N HIS A 218 10.28 10.32 -0.73
CA HIS A 218 10.98 9.34 0.09
C HIS A 218 10.36 9.17 1.49
N LEU A 219 10.17 10.26 2.23
CA LEU A 219 9.66 10.19 3.61
C LEU A 219 8.17 9.80 3.65
N PHE A 220 7.38 10.33 2.73
CA PHE A 220 5.96 10.03 2.63
C PHE A 220 5.74 8.54 2.35
N PHE A 221 6.39 8.00 1.31
CA PHE A 221 6.23 6.58 0.97
C PHE A 221 6.77 5.65 2.05
N LYS A 222 7.88 6.02 2.71
CA LYS A 222 8.38 5.27 3.86
C LYS A 222 7.35 5.22 4.98
N GLN A 223 6.79 6.36 5.37
CA GLN A 223 5.83 6.43 6.48
C GLN A 223 4.53 5.68 6.19
N ILE A 224 3.92 5.85 5.02
CA ILE A 224 2.68 5.13 4.70
C ILE A 224 2.92 3.62 4.59
N THR A 225 4.12 3.19 4.18
CA THR A 225 4.49 1.77 4.16
C THR A 225 4.57 1.22 5.59
N ILE A 226 5.33 1.88 6.47
CA ILE A 226 5.44 1.49 7.88
C ILE A 226 4.06 1.42 8.54
N GLN A 227 3.25 2.44 8.31
CA GLN A 227 1.90 2.56 8.84
C GLN A 227 1.01 1.39 8.41
N LEU A 228 1.02 1.05 7.11
CA LEU A 228 0.25 -0.08 6.60
C LEU A 228 0.72 -1.38 7.25
N LEU A 229 2.03 -1.59 7.36
CA LEU A 229 2.58 -2.81 7.94
C LEU A 229 2.26 -2.97 9.43
N ILE A 230 2.48 -1.93 10.25
CA ILE A 230 2.19 -1.96 11.69
C ILE A 230 0.69 -2.14 11.94
N GLY A 231 -0.16 -1.37 11.25
CA GLY A 231 -1.61 -1.47 11.45
C GLY A 231 -2.14 -2.88 11.17
N MET A 232 -1.48 -3.62 10.28
CA MET A 232 -1.85 -4.98 9.93
C MET A 232 -1.41 -6.02 10.95
N GLU A 233 -0.18 -5.90 11.45
CA GLU A 233 0.31 -6.72 12.56
C GLU A 233 -0.65 -6.59 13.77
N GLU A 234 -1.06 -5.35 14.11
CA GLU A 234 -2.00 -5.07 15.19
C GLU A 234 -3.39 -5.68 14.94
N ARG A 235 -3.94 -5.56 13.74
CA ARG A 235 -5.25 -6.14 13.41
C ARG A 235 -5.25 -7.65 13.43
N GLN A 236 -4.15 -8.26 13.02
CA GLN A 236 -3.99 -9.72 13.06
C GLN A 236 -3.96 -10.24 14.49
N ALA A 237 -3.36 -9.51 15.44
CA ALA A 237 -3.37 -9.87 16.85
C ALA A 237 -4.78 -9.80 17.48
N ILE A 238 -5.65 -8.94 16.97
CA ILE A 238 -7.00 -8.70 17.51
C ILE A 238 -8.06 -9.64 16.91
N THR A 239 -7.87 -10.08 15.67
CA THR A 239 -8.92 -10.78 14.90
C THR A 239 -8.73 -12.29 14.92
N ASP A 240 -9.74 -13.04 15.38
CA ASP A 240 -9.75 -14.51 15.32
C ASP A 240 -9.79 -14.99 13.85
N LYS A 241 -8.61 -15.37 13.35
CA LYS A 241 -8.23 -16.26 12.22
C LYS A 241 -9.04 -16.37 10.91
N SER A 242 -10.24 -15.84 10.72
CA SER A 242 -11.06 -16.16 9.54
C SER A 242 -11.53 -14.98 8.68
N GLU A 243 -11.57 -13.74 9.17
CA GLU A 243 -12.06 -12.62 8.37
C GLU A 243 -11.19 -11.37 8.60
N MET A 244 -10.32 -11.07 7.63
CA MET A 244 -9.47 -9.88 7.71
C MET A 244 -10.27 -8.69 7.20
N ASP A 245 -10.69 -7.81 8.11
CA ASP A 245 -11.39 -6.55 7.81
C ASP A 245 -10.46 -5.48 7.21
N VAL A 246 -9.58 -5.86 6.27
CA VAL A 246 -8.65 -4.96 5.58
C VAL A 246 -8.77 -5.19 4.08
N ASN A 247 -8.95 -4.12 3.31
CA ASN A 247 -8.99 -4.21 1.86
C ASN A 247 -7.59 -4.41 1.26
N LEU A 248 -7.20 -5.67 1.04
CA LEU A 248 -5.90 -6.03 0.47
C LEU A 248 -5.70 -5.51 -0.97
N SER A 249 -6.77 -5.33 -1.74
CA SER A 249 -6.70 -4.71 -3.08
C SER A 249 -6.23 -3.25 -3.01
N PHE A 250 -6.63 -2.51 -1.98
CA PHE A 250 -6.13 -1.15 -1.76
C PHE A 250 -4.63 -1.13 -1.47
N LEU A 251 -4.13 -2.08 -0.68
CA LEU A 251 -2.70 -2.18 -0.39
C LEU A 251 -1.88 -2.55 -1.63
N GLY A 252 -2.34 -3.55 -2.38
CA GLY A 252 -1.71 -3.94 -3.65
C GLY A 252 -1.62 -2.76 -4.63
N GLU A 253 -2.66 -1.93 -4.70
CA GLU A 253 -2.68 -0.73 -5.54
C GLU A 253 -1.73 0.37 -5.02
N ILE A 254 -1.65 0.58 -3.69
CA ILE A 254 -0.68 1.51 -3.08
C ILE A 254 0.75 1.05 -3.41
N PHE A 255 1.08 -0.22 -3.18
CA PHE A 255 2.41 -0.78 -3.45
C PHE A 255 2.78 -0.65 -4.93
N SER A 256 1.85 -1.01 -5.82
CA SER A 256 2.04 -0.86 -7.27
C SER A 256 2.36 0.58 -7.66
N ARG A 257 1.64 1.53 -7.08
CA ARG A 257 1.80 2.95 -7.39
C ARG A 257 3.05 3.59 -6.80
N ILE A 258 3.53 3.13 -5.64
CA ILE A 258 4.83 3.54 -5.08
C ILE A 258 5.95 3.04 -5.99
N ILE A 259 5.90 1.77 -6.40
CA ILE A 259 6.90 1.18 -7.30
C ILE A 259 6.90 1.84 -8.67
N ARG A 260 5.73 2.13 -9.24
CA ARG A 260 5.59 2.86 -10.51
C ARG A 260 6.15 4.28 -10.47
N ARG A 261 6.25 4.89 -9.29
CA ARG A 261 6.90 6.19 -9.06
C ARG A 261 8.41 6.10 -8.82
N GLY A 262 8.98 4.91 -8.90
CA GLY A 262 10.42 4.71 -8.75
C GLY A 262 10.90 4.60 -7.31
N SER A 263 10.00 4.41 -6.34
CA SER A 263 10.33 4.29 -4.91
C SER A 263 10.25 2.83 -4.42
N SER A 264 10.65 1.88 -5.27
CA SER A 264 10.64 0.45 -4.94
C SER A 264 11.63 0.10 -3.83
N ASP A 265 12.78 0.78 -3.80
CA ASP A 265 13.80 0.64 -2.77
C ASP A 265 13.27 1.07 -1.39
N VAL A 266 12.55 2.19 -1.33
CA VAL A 266 11.91 2.70 -0.11
C VAL A 266 10.82 1.75 0.39
N LEU A 267 9.99 1.23 -0.51
CA LEU A 267 8.95 0.28 -0.13
C LEU A 267 9.57 -1.00 0.44
N LEU A 268 10.53 -1.59 -0.27
CA LEU A 268 11.09 -2.88 0.13
C LEU A 268 12.06 -2.79 1.29
N SER A 269 12.72 -1.64 1.53
CA SER A 269 13.52 -1.45 2.75
C SER A 269 12.70 -1.61 4.03
N GLU A 270 11.37 -1.44 3.96
CA GLU A 270 10.47 -1.67 5.09
C GLU A 270 9.80 -3.06 5.02
N VAL A 271 9.43 -3.54 3.83
CA VAL A 271 8.76 -4.84 3.64
C VAL A 271 9.71 -6.03 3.86
N THR A 272 10.90 -6.01 3.26
CA THR A 272 11.82 -7.15 3.26
C THR A 272 12.26 -7.58 4.67
N PRO A 273 12.66 -6.66 5.57
CA PRO A 273 13.02 -7.05 6.94
C PRO A 273 11.88 -7.69 7.71
N GLN A 274 10.62 -7.32 7.44
CA GLN A 274 9.46 -7.89 8.12
C GLN A 274 9.18 -9.32 7.65
N VAL A 275 9.14 -9.56 6.34
CA VAL A 275 8.96 -10.91 5.78
C VAL A 275 10.10 -11.82 6.25
N LEU A 276 11.35 -11.32 6.27
CA LEU A 276 12.49 -12.08 6.74
C LEU A 276 12.42 -12.39 8.24
N ARG A 277 11.98 -11.42 9.07
CA ARG A 277 11.75 -11.63 10.51
C ARG A 277 10.68 -12.69 10.76
N HIS A 278 9.59 -12.66 10.01
CA HIS A 278 8.54 -13.67 10.05
C HIS A 278 9.07 -15.07 9.73
N VAL A 279 9.83 -15.18 8.63
CA VAL A 279 10.48 -16.45 8.24
C VAL A 279 11.40 -16.97 9.34
N ARG A 280 12.26 -16.11 9.91
CA ARG A 280 13.14 -16.48 11.02
C ARG A 280 12.37 -16.96 12.25
N SER A 281 11.29 -16.26 12.61
CA SER A 281 10.40 -16.65 13.71
C SER A 281 9.80 -18.04 13.46
N CYS A 282 9.22 -18.27 12.29
CA CYS A 282 8.62 -19.55 11.93
C CYS A 282 9.66 -20.69 11.94
N LEU A 283 10.84 -20.48 11.35
CA LEU A 283 11.93 -21.47 11.33
C LEU A 283 12.38 -21.88 12.73
N SER A 284 12.36 -20.94 13.70
CA SER A 284 12.67 -21.25 15.10
C SER A 284 11.61 -22.11 15.80
N SER A 285 10.38 -22.14 15.27
CA SER A 285 9.20 -22.76 15.90
C SER A 285 8.70 -24.07 15.25
N ASN A 286 9.37 -24.53 14.17
CA ASN A 286 9.04 -25.64 13.23
C ASN A 286 8.46 -25.19 11.87
N THR A 287 8.82 -25.92 10.81
CA THR A 287 8.65 -25.53 9.39
C THR A 287 7.30 -25.87 8.76
N ASP A 288 6.56 -26.84 9.28
CA ASP A 288 5.23 -27.22 8.75
C ASP A 288 4.14 -26.15 9.05
N VAL A 289 4.56 -24.98 9.55
CA VAL A 289 3.72 -23.85 9.98
C VAL A 289 3.40 -22.89 8.84
N PHE A 290 4.22 -22.78 7.79
CA PHE A 290 4.09 -21.68 6.82
C PHE A 290 2.78 -21.66 6.01
N GLU A 291 2.23 -22.80 5.62
CA GLU A 291 0.99 -22.83 4.83
C GLU A 291 -0.26 -22.48 5.66
N SER A 292 -0.25 -22.80 6.95
CA SER A 292 -1.38 -22.55 7.86
C SER A 292 -1.20 -21.29 8.70
N ASN A 293 -0.04 -20.63 8.62
CA ASN A 293 0.25 -19.42 9.36
C ASN A 293 -0.50 -18.21 8.76
N PRO A 294 -1.32 -17.51 9.56
CA PRO A 294 -2.08 -16.34 9.10
C PRO A 294 -1.22 -15.22 8.51
N GLU A 295 -0.01 -14.98 9.03
CA GLU A 295 0.93 -13.95 8.57
C GLU A 295 1.54 -14.34 7.21
N SER A 296 1.85 -15.62 7.00
CA SER A 296 2.27 -16.12 5.67
C SER A 296 1.17 -15.96 4.63
N GLN A 297 -0.07 -16.35 4.99
CA GLN A 297 -1.23 -16.19 4.12
C GLN A 297 -1.52 -14.73 3.80
N PHE A 298 -1.21 -13.85 4.75
CA PHE A 298 -1.36 -12.43 4.56
C PHE A 298 -0.39 -11.88 3.49
N TRP A 299 0.91 -12.17 3.61
CA TRP A 299 1.91 -11.77 2.61
C TRP A 299 1.59 -12.31 1.21
N LEU A 300 1.14 -13.56 1.14
CA LEU A 300 0.66 -14.17 -0.10
C LEU A 300 -0.48 -13.36 -0.72
N LYS A 301 -1.53 -13.05 0.07
CA LYS A 301 -2.71 -12.33 -0.43
C LYS A 301 -2.40 -10.90 -0.87
N ILE A 302 -1.42 -10.20 -0.28
CA ILE A 302 -0.96 -8.90 -0.82
C ILE A 302 -0.40 -9.09 -2.21
N MET A 303 0.48 -10.07 -2.39
CA MET A 303 1.11 -10.34 -3.68
C MET A 303 0.08 -10.75 -4.74
N GLU A 304 -0.97 -11.50 -4.37
CA GLU A 304 -2.12 -11.79 -5.23
C GLU A 304 -2.96 -10.55 -5.57
N ALA A 305 -3.06 -9.58 -4.65
CA ALA A 305 -3.79 -8.34 -4.86
C ALA A 305 -3.07 -7.38 -5.84
N ILE A 306 -1.78 -7.58 -6.10
CA ILE A 306 -1.01 -6.81 -7.08
C ILE A 306 -1.29 -7.36 -8.48
N THR A 307 -2.07 -6.62 -9.27
CA THR A 307 -2.46 -7.00 -10.64
C THR A 307 -1.44 -6.59 -11.70
N ASP A 308 -0.53 -5.66 -11.39
CA ASP A 308 0.44 -5.12 -12.31
C ASP A 308 1.71 -6.01 -12.41
N SER A 309 1.91 -6.67 -13.55
CA SER A 309 3.05 -7.57 -13.77
C SER A 309 4.40 -6.87 -13.64
N TYR A 310 4.50 -5.58 -14.01
CA TYR A 310 5.72 -4.80 -13.84
C TYR A 310 6.07 -4.64 -12.35
N THR A 311 5.04 -4.37 -11.53
CA THR A 311 5.21 -4.23 -10.09
C THR A 311 5.72 -5.53 -9.46
N VAL A 312 5.10 -6.67 -9.80
CA VAL A 312 5.55 -7.99 -9.30
C VAL A 312 7.01 -8.26 -9.68
N GLU A 313 7.41 -7.94 -10.91
CA GLU A 313 8.79 -8.07 -11.37
C GLU A 313 9.77 -7.19 -10.58
N ARG A 314 9.39 -5.94 -10.31
CA ARG A 314 10.23 -5.03 -9.54
C ARG A 314 10.34 -5.43 -8.07
N ILE A 315 9.26 -5.95 -7.48
CA ILE A 315 9.30 -6.51 -6.12
C ILE A 315 10.28 -7.67 -6.08
N ALA A 316 10.11 -8.67 -6.96
CA ALA A 316 10.97 -9.85 -6.96
C ALA A 316 12.45 -9.50 -7.19
N GLU A 317 12.75 -8.59 -8.13
CA GLU A 317 14.12 -8.14 -8.37
C GLU A 317 14.74 -7.48 -7.13
N GLN A 318 14.08 -6.49 -6.57
CA GLN A 318 14.64 -5.68 -5.48
C GLN A 318 14.71 -6.49 -4.18
N LEU A 319 13.73 -7.35 -3.93
CA LEU A 319 13.72 -8.29 -2.82
C LEU A 319 14.95 -9.21 -2.87
N LEU A 320 15.24 -9.83 -4.01
CA LEU A 320 16.41 -10.72 -4.15
C LEU A 320 17.72 -9.98 -3.85
N ARG A 321 17.87 -8.75 -4.35
CA ARG A 321 19.05 -7.91 -4.09
C ARG A 321 19.18 -7.53 -2.61
N GLN A 322 18.07 -7.18 -1.96
CA GLN A 322 18.06 -6.86 -0.53
C GLN A 322 18.35 -8.08 0.34
N LEU A 323 17.76 -9.25 0.05
CA LEU A 323 18.08 -10.50 0.75
C LEU A 323 19.58 -10.84 0.65
N ALA A 324 20.19 -10.65 -0.53
CA ALA A 324 21.63 -10.84 -0.70
C ALA A 324 22.46 -9.81 0.10
N THR A 325 22.00 -8.56 0.17
CA THR A 325 22.63 -7.49 0.97
C THR A 325 22.53 -7.76 2.46
N GLU A 326 21.43 -8.35 2.91
CA GLU A 326 21.20 -8.77 4.30
C GLU A 326 21.81 -10.14 4.65
N HIS A 327 22.54 -10.76 3.71
CA HIS A 327 23.15 -12.08 3.86
C HIS A 327 22.16 -13.16 4.32
N ALA A 328 20.95 -13.16 3.76
CA ALA A 328 19.98 -14.23 3.99
C ALA A 328 20.58 -15.59 3.60
N SER A 329 20.28 -16.61 4.40
CA SER A 329 20.62 -18.01 4.09
C SER A 329 19.72 -18.57 2.98
N ASP A 330 20.15 -19.66 2.35
CA ASP A 330 19.38 -20.34 1.30
C ASP A 330 17.99 -20.78 1.80
N ILE A 331 17.91 -21.18 3.07
CA ILE A 331 16.66 -21.56 3.72
C ILE A 331 15.72 -20.35 3.86
N GLU A 332 16.24 -19.24 4.37
CA GLU A 332 15.44 -18.03 4.54
C GLU A 332 14.96 -17.50 3.20
N ALA A 333 15.86 -17.38 2.22
CA ALA A 333 15.52 -16.89 0.89
C ALA A 333 14.47 -17.77 0.18
N TYR A 334 14.60 -19.10 0.28
CA TYR A 334 13.60 -20.03 -0.26
C TYR A 334 12.21 -19.75 0.33
N TRP A 335 12.09 -19.65 1.66
CA TRP A 335 10.78 -19.45 2.30
C TRP A 335 10.21 -18.06 2.06
N VAL A 336 11.05 -17.02 1.96
CA VAL A 336 10.61 -15.68 1.56
C VAL A 336 10.03 -15.73 0.13
N LEU A 337 10.73 -16.35 -0.82
CA LEU A 337 10.24 -16.50 -2.20
C LEU A 337 8.98 -17.36 -2.26
N TRP A 338 8.92 -18.43 -1.47
CA TRP A 338 7.75 -19.28 -1.35
C TRP A 338 6.54 -18.47 -0.90
N ILE A 339 6.59 -17.84 0.27
CA ILE A 339 5.48 -17.07 0.84
C ILE A 339 4.94 -16.04 -0.15
N LEU A 340 5.82 -15.33 -0.87
CA LEU A 340 5.41 -14.22 -1.73
C LEU A 340 4.98 -14.65 -3.14
N PHE A 341 5.56 -15.72 -3.71
CA PHE A 341 5.42 -15.99 -5.15
C PHE A 341 4.92 -17.39 -5.51
N HIS A 342 4.86 -18.37 -4.60
CA HIS A 342 4.53 -19.76 -4.99
C HIS A 342 3.18 -19.88 -5.74
N GLN A 343 2.16 -19.18 -5.25
CA GLN A 343 0.82 -19.22 -5.84
C GLN A 343 0.74 -18.39 -7.14
N LEU A 344 1.47 -17.29 -7.21
CA LEU A 344 1.61 -16.48 -8.41
C LEU A 344 2.35 -17.24 -9.52
N LEU A 345 3.39 -18.00 -9.17
CA LEU A 345 4.14 -18.83 -10.11
C LEU A 345 3.23 -19.94 -10.69
N LYS A 346 2.36 -20.54 -9.87
CA LYS A 346 1.39 -21.55 -10.35
C LYS A 346 0.30 -20.95 -11.24
N SER A 347 -0.23 -19.78 -10.88
CA SER A 347 -1.43 -19.22 -11.51
C SER A 347 -1.15 -18.26 -12.68
N GLN A 348 -0.01 -17.55 -12.70
CA GLN A 348 0.26 -16.48 -13.67
C GLN A 348 1.41 -16.83 -14.61
N SER A 349 1.12 -16.87 -15.92
CA SER A 349 2.14 -17.13 -16.95
C SER A 349 3.21 -16.04 -17.03
N SER A 350 2.85 -14.78 -16.75
CA SER A 350 3.77 -13.65 -16.69
C SER A 350 4.84 -13.83 -15.62
N VAL A 351 4.46 -14.32 -14.42
CA VAL A 351 5.38 -14.58 -13.31
C VAL A 351 6.28 -15.77 -13.62
N ARG A 352 5.77 -16.82 -14.26
CA ARG A 352 6.61 -17.94 -14.75
C ARG A 352 7.65 -17.47 -15.77
N SER A 353 7.24 -16.71 -16.78
CA SER A 353 8.18 -16.17 -17.77
C SER A 353 9.19 -15.19 -17.15
N MET A 354 8.78 -14.44 -16.13
CA MET A 354 9.69 -13.59 -15.36
C MET A 354 10.81 -14.39 -14.70
N PHE A 355 10.50 -15.46 -13.96
CA PHE A 355 11.54 -16.28 -13.32
C PHE A 355 12.36 -17.08 -14.36
N PHE A 356 11.70 -17.73 -15.32
CA PHE A 356 12.37 -18.66 -16.25
C PHE A 356 13.10 -18.00 -17.40
N ASP A 357 12.55 -16.91 -17.95
CA ASP A 357 13.15 -16.24 -19.09
C ASP A 357 13.93 -15.02 -18.59
N LYS A 358 13.26 -14.05 -17.95
CA LYS A 358 13.89 -12.77 -17.60
C LYS A 358 15.01 -12.92 -16.57
N PHE A 359 14.75 -13.59 -15.45
CA PHE A 359 15.71 -13.64 -14.35
C PHE A 359 16.86 -14.61 -14.62
N LEU A 360 16.64 -15.71 -15.35
CA LEU A 360 17.71 -16.65 -15.70
C LEU A 360 18.55 -16.23 -16.91
N LEU A 361 17.95 -15.57 -17.92
CA LEU A 361 18.65 -15.29 -19.18
C LEU A 361 19.08 -13.83 -19.34
N TRP A 362 18.23 -12.89 -18.93
CA TRP A 362 18.39 -11.48 -19.31
C TRP A 362 18.92 -10.60 -18.19
N LYS A 363 18.83 -11.06 -16.94
CA LYS A 363 19.12 -10.22 -15.77
C LYS A 363 20.18 -10.84 -14.89
N VAL A 364 21.24 -10.07 -14.63
CA VAL A 364 22.35 -10.51 -13.79
C VAL A 364 22.05 -10.19 -12.33
N PHE A 365 22.10 -11.24 -11.51
CA PHE A 365 21.99 -11.20 -10.06
C PHE A 365 23.28 -11.74 -9.41
N PRO A 366 23.52 -11.45 -8.11
CA PRO A 366 24.49 -12.19 -7.32
C PRO A 366 24.28 -13.71 -7.42
N VAL A 367 25.35 -14.49 -7.29
CA VAL A 367 25.31 -15.96 -7.46
C VAL A 367 24.36 -16.63 -6.47
N CYS A 368 24.29 -16.15 -5.22
CA CYS A 368 23.32 -16.66 -4.25
C CYS A 368 21.87 -16.48 -4.71
N CYS A 369 21.52 -15.32 -5.28
CA CYS A 369 20.18 -15.09 -5.82
C CYS A 369 19.87 -16.04 -6.98
N LEU A 370 20.84 -16.33 -7.86
CA LEU A 370 20.66 -17.31 -8.93
C LEU A 370 20.35 -18.69 -8.36
N GLN A 371 21.07 -19.12 -7.32
CA GLN A 371 20.78 -20.38 -6.62
C GLN A 371 19.37 -20.39 -6.03
N TRP A 372 18.95 -19.30 -5.38
CA TRP A 372 17.59 -19.18 -4.83
C TRP A 372 16.50 -19.21 -5.90
N ILE A 373 16.71 -18.53 -7.03
CA ILE A 373 15.80 -18.55 -8.17
C ILE A 373 15.64 -19.98 -8.71
N LEU A 374 16.76 -20.67 -8.95
CA LEU A 374 16.75 -22.06 -9.44
C LEU A 374 16.05 -22.99 -8.44
N GLN A 375 16.36 -22.85 -7.15
CA GLN A 375 15.78 -23.68 -6.11
C GLN A 375 14.27 -23.47 -5.94
N PHE A 376 13.82 -22.22 -5.95
CA PHE A 376 12.42 -21.87 -5.80
C PHE A 376 11.61 -22.21 -7.07
N ALA A 377 12.04 -21.73 -8.24
CA ALA A 377 11.22 -21.74 -9.44
C ALA A 377 11.44 -22.97 -10.33
N VAL A 378 12.67 -23.51 -10.39
CA VAL A 378 13.01 -24.62 -11.31
C VAL A 378 12.95 -25.96 -10.61
N PHE A 379 13.60 -26.07 -9.45
CA PHE A 379 13.66 -27.32 -8.70
C PHE A 379 12.42 -27.53 -7.82
N GLU A 380 11.71 -26.45 -7.44
CA GLU A 380 10.59 -26.47 -6.49
C GLU A 380 10.90 -27.28 -5.21
N CYS A 381 12.15 -27.22 -4.75
CA CYS A 381 12.65 -28.09 -3.68
C CYS A 381 12.99 -27.26 -2.42
N SER A 382 12.32 -27.58 -1.31
CA SER A 382 12.66 -27.00 -0.01
C SER A 382 14.06 -27.45 0.44
N PRO A 383 14.93 -26.54 0.92
CA PRO A 383 16.28 -26.88 1.39
C PRO A 383 16.32 -27.74 2.66
N ILE A 384 15.18 -27.95 3.36
CA ILE A 384 15.14 -28.55 4.70
C ILE A 384 14.80 -30.05 4.69
N LYS A 385 14.12 -30.55 3.65
CA LYS A 385 13.74 -31.97 3.57
C LYS A 385 14.54 -32.63 2.45
N ASP A 386 15.13 -33.78 2.76
CA ASP A 386 15.59 -34.80 1.79
C ASP A 386 14.41 -35.39 0.98
N SER A 387 13.40 -34.58 0.65
CA SER A 387 12.28 -34.94 -0.21
C SER A 387 12.72 -34.89 -1.67
N TRP A 388 13.76 -35.65 -1.99
CA TRP A 388 14.19 -35.94 -3.36
C TRP A 388 13.28 -36.99 -4.02
N THR A 389 12.13 -37.31 -3.40
CA THR A 389 11.29 -38.47 -3.72
C THR A 389 9.97 -38.14 -4.44
N LYS A 390 9.75 -36.91 -4.91
CA LYS A 390 8.69 -36.62 -5.91
C LYS A 390 9.31 -36.50 -7.31
N GLY A 391 9.78 -37.62 -7.84
CA GLY A 391 10.68 -37.69 -8.99
C GLY A 391 10.06 -37.88 -10.39
N HIS A 392 8.91 -37.28 -10.73
CA HIS A 392 8.40 -37.42 -12.11
C HIS A 392 7.78 -36.17 -12.77
N GLU A 393 7.29 -35.17 -12.01
CA GLU A 393 6.76 -33.93 -12.62
C GLU A 393 7.81 -32.80 -12.67
N THR A 394 8.65 -32.69 -11.65
CA THR A 394 9.74 -31.69 -11.51
C THR A 394 10.84 -31.86 -12.56
N THR A 395 11.03 -33.09 -13.05
CA THR A 395 12.09 -33.44 -14.01
C THR A 395 11.86 -32.79 -15.39
N ASN A 396 10.60 -32.60 -15.79
CA ASN A 396 10.27 -32.00 -17.09
C ASN A 396 10.57 -30.49 -17.11
N GLY A 397 10.31 -29.78 -16.00
CA GLY A 397 10.60 -28.35 -15.88
C GLY A 397 12.10 -28.05 -15.92
N LEU A 398 12.91 -28.83 -15.19
CA LEU A 398 14.37 -28.71 -15.21
C LEU A 398 14.94 -28.95 -16.62
N LEU A 399 14.43 -29.99 -17.29
CA LEU A 399 14.87 -30.37 -18.63
C LEU A 399 14.59 -29.28 -19.68
N ASP A 400 13.40 -28.69 -19.63
CA ASP A 400 13.03 -27.54 -20.49
C ASP A 400 13.94 -26.32 -20.23
N ILE A 401 14.26 -26.04 -18.97
CA ILE A 401 15.13 -24.91 -18.59
C ILE A 401 16.57 -25.14 -19.06
N VAL A 402 17.12 -26.36 -18.90
CA VAL A 402 18.45 -26.70 -19.39
C VAL A 402 18.52 -26.58 -20.91
N GLN A 403 17.50 -27.07 -21.63
CA GLN A 403 17.45 -26.92 -23.08
C GLN A 403 17.42 -25.44 -23.50
N ARG A 404 16.64 -24.60 -22.82
CA ARG A 404 16.58 -23.16 -23.07
C ARG A 404 17.92 -22.45 -22.80
N LEU A 405 18.52 -22.71 -21.64
CA LEU A 405 19.82 -22.15 -21.26
C LEU A 405 20.90 -22.56 -22.27
N ALA A 406 21.00 -23.85 -22.59
CA ALA A 406 21.96 -24.37 -23.56
C ALA A 406 21.73 -23.79 -24.97
N ALA A 407 20.48 -23.63 -25.40
CA ALA A 407 20.15 -23.04 -26.71
C ALA A 407 20.54 -21.55 -26.82
N VAL A 408 20.50 -20.78 -25.72
CA VAL A 408 20.98 -19.38 -25.71
C VAL A 408 22.51 -19.34 -25.63
N TRP A 409 23.07 -20.09 -24.69
CA TRP A 409 24.50 -20.15 -24.41
C TRP A 409 25.35 -20.64 -25.60
N SER A 410 24.75 -21.45 -26.48
CA SER A 410 25.40 -22.02 -27.67
C SER A 410 25.39 -21.12 -28.91
N LYS A 411 24.71 -19.98 -28.87
CA LYS A 411 24.65 -19.06 -30.01
C LYS A 411 25.89 -18.18 -30.07
N ARG A 412 26.62 -18.24 -31.19
CA ARG A 412 27.77 -17.37 -31.45
C ARG A 412 27.41 -15.89 -31.32
N ASP A 413 26.23 -15.48 -31.80
CA ASP A 413 25.75 -14.10 -31.70
C ASP A 413 25.60 -13.64 -30.24
N PHE A 414 25.18 -14.54 -29.34
CA PHE A 414 25.07 -14.23 -27.92
C PHE A 414 26.44 -14.00 -27.30
N VAL A 415 27.42 -14.89 -27.55
CA VAL A 415 28.79 -14.75 -27.05
C VAL A 415 29.47 -13.46 -27.54
N GLN A 416 29.16 -13.03 -28.77
CA GLN A 416 29.74 -11.82 -29.35
C GLN A 416 29.09 -10.52 -28.86
N SER A 417 27.82 -10.57 -28.45
CA SER A 417 27.04 -9.37 -28.12
C SER A 417 26.76 -9.18 -26.62
N ALA A 418 26.72 -10.25 -25.84
CA ALA A 418 26.39 -10.19 -24.42
C ALA A 418 27.61 -9.77 -23.57
N PRO A 419 27.43 -8.95 -22.52
CA PRO A 419 28.49 -8.64 -21.57
C PRO A 419 29.04 -9.90 -20.88
N LEU A 420 30.32 -9.85 -20.47
CA LEU A 420 30.98 -10.96 -19.78
C LEU A 420 30.22 -11.39 -18.51
N GLU A 421 29.64 -10.45 -17.75
CA GLU A 421 28.87 -10.82 -16.56
C GLU A 421 27.64 -11.66 -16.91
N GLN A 422 26.97 -11.35 -18.03
CA GLN A 422 25.79 -12.09 -18.48
C GLN A 422 26.17 -13.48 -19.01
N GLN A 423 27.29 -13.59 -19.74
CA GLN A 423 27.81 -14.87 -20.20
C GLN A 423 28.19 -15.78 -19.01
N ALA A 424 28.89 -15.22 -18.02
CA ALA A 424 29.24 -15.93 -16.80
C ALA A 424 27.99 -16.35 -16.01
N TYR A 425 26.99 -15.48 -15.92
CA TYR A 425 25.72 -15.76 -15.26
C TYR A 425 24.97 -16.94 -15.89
N ILE A 426 24.79 -16.96 -17.21
CA ILE A 426 24.13 -18.06 -17.91
C ILE A 426 24.94 -19.35 -17.81
N THR A 427 26.28 -19.26 -17.89
CA THR A 427 27.16 -20.42 -17.71
C THR A 427 26.99 -21.03 -16.32
N ALA A 428 26.94 -20.20 -15.27
CA ALA A 428 26.71 -20.64 -13.91
C ALA A 428 25.31 -21.26 -13.75
N ALA A 429 24.28 -20.66 -14.34
CA ALA A 429 22.91 -21.18 -14.28
C ALA A 429 22.82 -22.57 -14.93
N LEU A 430 23.42 -22.74 -16.11
CA LEU A 430 23.49 -24.03 -16.80
C LEU A 430 24.27 -25.06 -15.99
N GLY A 431 25.42 -24.68 -15.43
CA GLY A 431 26.23 -25.56 -14.58
C GLY A 431 25.47 -26.05 -13.33
N LEU A 432 24.80 -25.13 -12.62
CA LEU A 432 23.98 -25.46 -11.44
C LEU A 432 22.80 -26.37 -11.79
N CYS A 433 22.19 -26.20 -12.96
CA CYS A 433 21.13 -27.10 -13.42
C CYS A 433 21.66 -28.50 -13.76
N LEU A 434 22.80 -28.58 -14.46
CA LEU A 434 23.43 -29.85 -14.83
C LEU A 434 23.90 -30.63 -13.60
N GLU A 435 24.35 -29.96 -12.54
CA GLU A 435 24.69 -30.59 -11.26
C GLU A 435 23.51 -31.38 -10.66
N LYS A 436 22.27 -30.94 -10.91
CA LYS A 436 21.04 -31.56 -10.41
C LYS A 436 20.43 -32.58 -11.37
N MET A 437 21.03 -32.82 -12.53
CA MET A 437 20.56 -33.82 -13.49
C MET A 437 21.38 -35.10 -13.40
N SER A 438 20.70 -36.24 -13.53
CA SER A 438 21.34 -37.52 -13.81
C SER A 438 21.74 -37.62 -15.28
N LYS A 439 22.67 -38.54 -15.58
CA LYS A 439 23.11 -38.79 -16.96
C LYS A 439 21.94 -39.27 -17.83
N GLU A 440 21.08 -40.11 -17.29
CA GLU A 440 19.92 -40.68 -18.00
C GLU A 440 18.87 -39.61 -18.34
N GLU A 441 18.73 -38.56 -17.53
CA GLU A 441 17.86 -37.42 -17.82
C GLU A 441 18.45 -36.54 -18.92
N LEU A 442 19.76 -36.31 -18.89
CA LEU A 442 20.45 -35.52 -19.91
C LEU A 442 20.46 -36.21 -21.28
N ASP A 443 20.61 -37.54 -21.31
CA ASP A 443 20.58 -38.32 -22.56
C ASP A 443 19.17 -38.35 -23.20
N LYS A 444 18.10 -38.11 -22.42
CA LYS A 444 16.72 -37.99 -22.94
C LYS A 444 16.48 -36.68 -23.70
N THR A 445 17.29 -35.65 -23.45
CA THR A 445 17.24 -34.39 -24.19
C THR A 445 18.00 -34.48 -25.51
N LYS A 446 17.27 -34.76 -26.60
CA LYS A 446 17.83 -34.93 -27.96
C LYS A 446 18.77 -33.80 -28.41
N ASP A 447 18.51 -32.56 -28.01
CA ASP A 447 19.23 -31.38 -28.51
C ASP A 447 20.08 -30.65 -27.45
N ALA A 448 19.94 -31.00 -26.16
CA ALA A 448 20.66 -30.28 -25.09
C ALA A 448 22.17 -30.56 -25.16
N MET A 449 22.56 -31.83 -25.33
CA MET A 449 23.98 -32.21 -25.44
C MET A 449 24.65 -31.58 -26.65
N HIS A 450 23.99 -31.57 -27.81
CA HIS A 450 24.48 -30.89 -29.01
C HIS A 450 24.69 -29.39 -28.75
N SER A 451 23.70 -28.73 -28.13
CA SER A 451 23.79 -27.31 -27.79
C SER A 451 24.92 -27.03 -26.80
N ILE A 452 25.10 -27.87 -25.77
CA ILE A 452 26.18 -27.74 -24.80
C ILE A 452 27.55 -27.86 -25.49
N LEU A 453 27.75 -28.88 -26.33
CA LEU A 453 29.00 -29.05 -27.08
C LEU A 453 29.29 -27.87 -28.01
N GLN A 454 28.26 -27.37 -28.69
CA GLN A 454 28.38 -26.17 -29.51
C GLN A 454 28.74 -24.93 -28.68
N GLY A 455 28.15 -24.77 -27.50
CA GLY A 455 28.46 -23.66 -26.59
C GLY A 455 29.88 -23.73 -26.05
N VAL A 456 30.41 -24.91 -25.75
CA VAL A 456 31.83 -25.07 -25.38
C VAL A 456 32.73 -24.56 -26.50
N ASN A 457 32.40 -24.91 -27.74
CA ASN A 457 33.16 -24.49 -28.92
C ASN A 457 33.02 -22.99 -29.24
N CYS A 458 31.98 -22.31 -28.74
CA CYS A 458 31.79 -20.87 -28.94
C CYS A 458 32.38 -20.02 -27.82
N ASN A 459 32.46 -20.55 -26.59
CA ASN A 459 32.83 -19.79 -25.39
C ASN A 459 34.27 -20.05 -24.90
N PHE A 460 34.87 -21.20 -25.24
CA PHE A 460 36.18 -21.61 -24.70
C PHE A 460 37.23 -21.96 -25.75
N LEU A 461 36.84 -22.00 -27.02
CA LEU A 461 37.69 -22.21 -28.20
C LEU A 461 37.58 -20.98 -29.10
#